data_AF-A0A9R1UJY4-F1
#
_entry.id   AF-A0A9R1UJY4-F1
#
_cell.length_a   1.000
_cell.length_b   1.000
_cell.length_c   1.000
_cell.angle_alpha   90.00
_cell.angle_beta   90.00
_cell.angle_gamma   90.00
#
_symmetry.space_group_name_H-M   'P 1'
#
loop_
_entity.id
_entity.type
_entity.pdbx_description
1 polymer ?
#
loop_
_entity_poly.entity_id
_entity_poly.type
_entity_poly.pdbx_seq_one_letter_code
_entity_poly.pdbx_strand_id
1 'polypeptide(L)'
;MVLQANSEVVVTIICDIIGQGSLRVWKPKDIIRDMNALLQINMSYSQAWHAREFSLGLMMGTPEESFSKLPVYFHNLKKHNPGTVAYIKTDSEDRFEYRFFTIGCAMHAFRECCRKVIIMDGVPLKGKYKGTILHAVTMDGNNQILPIGYGICPKETTDS
;
A
#
# COMPACT_ATOMS: atom_id res chain seq x y z
N MET A 1 -15.25 26.67 -28.06
CA MET A 1 -13.77 26.79 -28.10
C MET A 1 -13.22 25.73 -27.15
N VAL A 2 -12.74 24.60 -27.67
CA VAL A 2 -12.28 23.47 -26.83
C VAL A 2 -10.86 23.80 -26.39
N LEU A 3 -10.66 24.03 -25.09
CA LEU A 3 -9.33 24.27 -24.53
C LEU A 3 -8.57 22.93 -24.47
N GLN A 4 -7.39 22.87 -25.10
CA GLN A 4 -6.42 21.82 -24.83
C GLN A 4 -5.75 22.12 -23.50
N ALA A 5 -5.70 21.14 -22.61
CA ALA A 5 -5.23 21.34 -21.25
C ALA A 5 -3.70 21.38 -21.17
N ASN A 6 -3.16 22.38 -20.48
CA ASN A 6 -1.78 22.37 -19.99
C ASN A 6 -1.66 21.29 -18.90
N SER A 7 -0.66 20.41 -19.03
CA SER A 7 -0.42 19.29 -18.12
C SER A 7 -0.26 19.70 -16.65
N GLU A 8 0.33 20.87 -16.36
CA GLU A 8 0.54 21.33 -14.98
C GLU A 8 -0.75 21.75 -14.28
N VAL A 9 -1.66 22.41 -15.01
CA VAL A 9 -2.94 22.86 -14.49
C VAL A 9 -3.85 21.66 -14.21
N VAL A 10 -3.83 20.67 -15.10
CA VAL A 10 -4.58 19.42 -14.93
C VAL A 10 -4.13 18.68 -13.67
N VAL A 11 -2.82 18.55 -13.47
CA VAL A 11 -2.27 17.87 -12.30
C VAL A 11 -2.69 18.58 -11.02
N THR A 12 -2.55 19.91 -10.96
CA THR A 12 -2.89 20.68 -9.76
C THR A 12 -4.36 20.50 -9.38
N ILE A 13 -5.26 20.54 -10.36
CA ILE A 13 -6.70 20.35 -10.14
C ILE A 13 -6.99 18.91 -9.72
N ILE A 14 -6.35 17.91 -10.34
CA ILE A 14 -6.51 16.51 -9.92
C ILE A 14 -5.98 16.33 -8.50
N CYS A 15 -4.86 16.98 -8.13
CA CYS A 15 -4.35 16.97 -6.77
C CYS A 15 -5.34 17.60 -5.79
N ASP A 16 -5.98 18.71 -6.12
CA ASP A 16 -7.01 19.29 -5.23
C ASP A 16 -8.24 18.38 -5.10
N ILE A 17 -8.69 17.78 -6.22
CA ILE A 17 -9.86 16.91 -6.26
C ILE A 17 -9.61 15.57 -5.54
N ILE A 18 -8.43 14.97 -5.71
CA ILE A 18 -8.03 13.73 -5.03
C ILE A 18 -7.69 14.02 -3.56
N GLY A 19 -7.06 15.16 -3.28
CA GLY A 19 -6.51 15.55 -1.98
C GLY A 19 -7.56 15.98 -0.96
N GLN A 20 -8.79 16.31 -1.39
CA GLN A 20 -9.92 16.64 -0.52
C GLN A 20 -10.47 15.47 0.32
N GLY A 21 -9.67 14.43 0.59
CA GLY A 21 -10.02 13.35 1.52
C GLY A 21 -11.09 12.39 0.99
N SER A 22 -11.32 12.38 -0.32
CA SER A 22 -12.25 11.43 -0.92
C SER A 22 -11.61 10.03 -0.95
N LEU A 23 -12.16 9.07 -0.20
CA LEU A 23 -11.84 7.63 -0.31
C LEU A 23 -12.17 7.05 -1.71
N ARG A 24 -12.67 7.88 -2.65
CA ARG A 24 -12.97 7.47 -4.01
C ARG A 24 -11.69 7.09 -4.74
N VAL A 25 -11.66 5.87 -5.26
CA VAL A 25 -10.68 5.48 -6.27
C VAL A 25 -11.02 6.18 -7.58
N TRP A 26 -10.26 7.22 -7.91
CA TRP A 26 -10.42 7.96 -9.16
C TRP A 26 -9.94 7.13 -10.34
N LYS A 27 -10.86 6.68 -11.20
CA LYS A 27 -10.50 6.00 -12.45
C LYS A 27 -10.27 7.04 -13.54
N PRO A 28 -9.43 6.78 -14.56
CA PRO A 28 -9.21 7.73 -15.65
C PRO A 28 -10.51 8.18 -16.33
N LYS A 29 -11.53 7.31 -16.44
CA LYS A 29 -12.86 7.67 -16.97
C LYS A 29 -13.60 8.70 -16.12
N ASP A 30 -13.49 8.60 -14.80
CA ASP A 30 -14.07 9.56 -13.88
C ASP A 30 -13.41 10.93 -14.04
N ILE A 31 -12.08 10.93 -14.18
CA ILE A 31 -11.28 12.15 -14.38
C ILE A 31 -11.68 12.84 -15.69
N ILE A 32 -11.78 12.09 -16.80
CA ILE A 32 -12.21 12.64 -18.10
C ILE A 32 -13.60 13.27 -17.99
N ARG A 33 -14.55 12.56 -17.37
CA ARG A 33 -15.93 13.03 -17.21
C ARG A 33 -15.99 14.31 -16.39
N ASP A 34 -15.33 14.31 -15.24
CA ASP A 34 -15.41 15.42 -14.28
C ASP A 34 -14.63 16.64 -14.81
N MET A 35 -13.51 16.44 -15.54
CA MET A 35 -12.78 17.50 -16.25
C MET A 35 -13.61 18.15 -17.37
N ASN A 36 -14.36 17.36 -18.12
CA ASN A 36 -15.23 17.89 -19.16
C ASN A 36 -16.42 18.65 -18.56
N ALA A 37 -17.07 18.08 -17.55
CA ALA A 37 -18.26 18.67 -16.92
C ALA A 37 -17.95 19.98 -16.18
N LEU A 38 -16.85 20.03 -15.42
CA LEU A 38 -16.52 21.17 -14.57
C LEU A 38 -15.74 22.27 -15.30
N LEU A 39 -14.88 21.89 -16.26
CA LEU A 39 -13.90 22.79 -16.84
C LEU A 39 -13.97 22.88 -18.38
N GLN A 40 -14.89 22.14 -19.02
CA GLN A 40 -15.00 22.07 -20.49
C GLN A 40 -13.69 21.59 -21.16
N ILE A 41 -12.84 20.88 -20.41
CA ILE A 41 -11.58 20.33 -20.89
C ILE A 41 -11.84 18.96 -21.50
N ASN A 42 -11.37 18.76 -22.74
CA ASN A 42 -11.41 17.45 -23.38
C ASN A 42 -10.05 16.76 -23.23
N MET A 43 -10.08 15.50 -22.81
CA MET A 43 -8.91 14.74 -22.39
C MET A 43 -8.99 13.31 -22.91
N SER A 44 -7.89 12.81 -23.45
CA SER A 44 -7.77 11.40 -23.81
C SER A 44 -7.57 10.52 -22.57
N TYR A 45 -7.87 9.22 -22.70
CA TYR A 45 -7.63 8.26 -21.63
C TYR A 45 -6.18 8.23 -21.15
N SER A 46 -5.22 8.31 -22.08
CA SER A 46 -3.79 8.31 -21.76
C SER A 46 -3.41 9.53 -20.90
N GLN A 47 -3.87 10.72 -21.28
CA GLN A 47 -3.66 11.94 -20.49
C GLN A 47 -4.26 11.83 -19.09
N ALA A 48 -5.47 11.29 -18.97
CA ALA A 48 -6.12 11.08 -17.68
C ALA A 48 -5.35 10.09 -16.79
N TRP A 49 -4.84 9.01 -17.39
CA TRP A 49 -4.03 8.02 -16.68
C TRP A 49 -2.71 8.61 -16.20
N HIS A 50 -1.97 9.29 -17.07
CA HIS A 50 -0.70 9.94 -16.70
C HIS A 50 -0.89 11.01 -15.64
N ALA A 51 -1.91 11.86 -15.78
CA ALA A 51 -2.17 12.91 -14.82
C ALA A 51 -2.56 12.34 -13.44
N ARG A 52 -3.31 11.23 -13.41
CA ARG A 52 -3.61 10.49 -12.18
C ARG A 52 -2.33 9.91 -11.55
N GLU A 53 -1.52 9.18 -12.30
CA GLU A 53 -0.29 8.57 -11.77
C GLU A 53 0.69 9.63 -11.26
N PHE A 54 0.82 10.75 -11.97
CA PHE A 54 1.67 11.86 -11.54
C PHE A 54 1.14 12.53 -10.27
N SER A 55 -0.17 12.78 -10.19
CA SER A 55 -0.80 13.35 -8.98
C SER A 55 -0.65 12.41 -7.78
N LEU A 56 -0.84 11.10 -7.97
CA LEU A 56 -0.61 10.10 -6.93
C LEU A 56 0.85 10.08 -6.47
N GLY A 57 1.81 10.20 -7.40
CA GLY A 57 3.23 10.29 -7.08
C GLY A 57 3.57 11.54 -6.27
N LEU A 58 2.97 12.69 -6.58
CA LEU A 58 3.14 13.93 -5.80
C LEU A 58 2.58 13.82 -4.38
N MET A 59 1.44 13.14 -4.22
CA MET A 59 0.75 13.03 -2.92
C MET A 59 1.35 11.95 -2.01
N MET A 60 1.54 10.75 -2.56
CA MET A 60 1.92 9.55 -1.82
C MET A 60 3.45 9.38 -1.79
N GLY A 61 4.16 10.14 -2.60
CA GLY A 61 5.58 9.93 -2.88
C GLY A 61 5.80 8.72 -3.78
N THR A 62 7.08 8.41 -3.94
CA THR A 62 7.52 7.24 -4.69
C THR A 62 7.47 5.97 -3.83
N PRO A 63 7.30 4.78 -4.44
CA PRO A 63 7.43 3.54 -3.70
C PRO A 63 8.81 3.40 -3.04
N GLU A 64 9.88 3.88 -3.69
CA GLU A 64 11.25 3.97 -3.16
C GLU A 64 11.28 4.67 -1.79
N GLU A 65 10.71 5.87 -1.71
CA GLU A 65 10.63 6.64 -0.47
C GLU A 65 9.80 5.90 0.58
N SER A 66 8.72 5.23 0.18
CA SER A 66 7.89 4.45 1.10
C SER A 66 8.66 3.28 1.71
N PHE A 67 9.41 2.51 0.91
CA PHE A 67 10.26 1.42 1.40
C PHE A 67 11.41 1.93 2.28
N SER A 68 11.99 3.10 1.96
CA SER A 68 13.05 3.72 2.77
C SER A 68 12.59 4.12 4.18
N LYS A 69 11.29 4.40 4.36
CA LYS A 69 10.70 4.79 5.65
C LYS A 69 10.37 3.61 6.57
N LEU A 70 10.39 2.37 6.06
CA LEU A 70 10.03 1.18 6.84
C LEU A 70 10.85 0.96 8.12
N PRO A 71 12.19 1.17 8.14
CA PRO A 71 12.97 1.03 9.38
C PRO A 71 12.50 1.97 10.48
N VAL A 72 12.28 3.24 10.14
CA VAL A 72 11.78 4.26 11.07
C VAL A 72 10.35 3.93 11.50
N TYR A 73 9.51 3.47 10.57
CA TYR A 73 8.15 3.04 10.88
C TYR A 73 8.14 1.88 11.88
N PHE A 74 8.92 0.82 11.67
CA PHE A 74 8.97 -0.32 12.58
C PHE A 74 9.63 0.01 13.92
N HIS A 75 10.62 0.90 13.94
CA HIS A 75 11.16 1.43 15.19
C HIS A 75 10.05 2.10 16.02
N ASN A 76 9.28 2.99 15.41
CA ASN A 76 8.17 3.65 16.08
C ASN A 76 7.04 2.68 16.44
N LEU A 77 6.74 1.71 15.59
CA LEU A 77 5.72 0.69 15.85
C LEU A 77 6.05 -0.10 17.12
N LYS A 78 7.32 -0.55 17.26
CA LYS A 78 7.81 -1.23 18.47
C LYS A 78 7.75 -0.32 19.70
N LYS A 79 8.14 0.95 19.55
CA LYS A 79 8.15 1.93 20.64
C LYS A 79 6.74 2.16 21.22
N HIS A 80 5.72 2.25 20.37
CA HIS A 80 4.36 2.59 20.79
C HIS A 80 3.47 1.37 21.05
N ASN A 81 3.86 0.18 20.58
CA ASN A 81 3.13 -1.06 20.80
C ASN A 81 4.05 -2.12 21.42
N PRO A 82 4.21 -2.11 22.76
CA PRO A 82 5.00 -3.11 23.47
C PRO A 82 4.63 -4.54 23.06
N GLY A 83 5.65 -5.40 22.92
CA GLY A 83 5.48 -6.78 22.45
C GLY A 83 5.42 -6.94 20.93
N THR A 84 5.39 -5.84 20.16
CA THR A 84 5.52 -5.90 18.69
C THR A 84 6.89 -6.43 18.31
N VAL A 85 6.91 -7.40 17.40
CA VAL A 85 8.13 -7.92 16.78
C VAL A 85 8.13 -7.48 15.33
N ALA A 86 9.23 -6.87 14.89
CA ALA A 86 9.44 -6.52 13.49
C ALA A 86 10.89 -6.82 13.11
N TYR A 87 11.08 -7.37 11.93
CA TYR A 87 12.37 -7.81 11.40
C TYR A 87 12.57 -7.33 9.98
N ILE A 88 13.82 -6.96 9.71
CA ILE A 88 14.30 -6.37 8.47
C ILE A 88 15.55 -7.12 8.05
N LYS A 89 15.49 -7.91 6.98
CA LYS A 89 16.67 -8.45 6.30
C LYS A 89 17.03 -7.66 5.06
N THR A 90 18.25 -7.15 5.03
CA THR A 90 18.87 -6.64 3.81
C THR A 90 20.00 -7.55 3.38
N ASP A 91 20.31 -7.54 2.08
CA ASP A 91 21.46 -8.26 1.54
C ASP A 91 22.78 -7.50 1.81
N SER A 92 23.89 -8.00 1.29
CA SER A 92 25.22 -7.38 1.46
C SER A 92 25.35 -5.99 0.83
N GLU A 93 24.43 -5.61 -0.07
CA GLU A 93 24.37 -4.30 -0.72
C GLU A 93 23.29 -3.39 -0.07
N ASP A 94 22.80 -3.78 1.11
CA ASP A 94 21.69 -3.14 1.83
C ASP A 94 20.37 -3.08 1.05
N ARG A 95 20.20 -3.99 0.07
CA ARG A 95 18.97 -4.10 -0.70
C ARG A 95 17.95 -4.95 0.05
N PHE A 96 16.69 -4.65 -0.19
CA PHE A 96 15.56 -5.31 0.45
C PHE A 96 15.48 -6.81 0.10
N GLU A 97 15.53 -7.69 1.10
CA GLU A 97 15.34 -9.13 0.91
C GLU A 97 13.99 -9.59 1.47
N TYR A 98 13.77 -9.46 2.79
CA TYR A 98 12.44 -9.69 3.37
C TYR A 98 12.16 -8.85 4.60
N ARG A 99 10.88 -8.68 4.90
CA ARG A 99 10.39 -8.02 6.12
C ARG A 99 9.33 -8.89 6.76
N PHE A 100 9.28 -8.89 8.08
CA PHE A 100 8.19 -9.50 8.83
C PHE A 100 7.83 -8.59 10.00
N PHE A 101 6.55 -8.44 10.31
CA PHE A 101 6.13 -7.86 11.58
C PHE A 101 4.85 -8.48 12.11
N THR A 102 4.71 -8.42 13.43
CA THR A 102 3.52 -8.81 14.19
C THR A 102 3.35 -7.84 15.34
N ILE A 103 2.10 -7.47 15.61
CA ILE A 103 1.76 -6.53 16.67
C ILE A 103 1.62 -7.31 17.98
N GLY A 104 2.17 -6.76 19.08
CA GLY A 104 2.21 -7.45 20.37
C GLY A 104 0.84 -7.92 20.88
N CYS A 105 -0.21 -7.11 20.68
CA CYS A 105 -1.57 -7.48 21.06
C CYS A 105 -2.09 -8.69 20.26
N ALA A 106 -1.76 -8.80 18.97
CA ALA A 106 -2.15 -9.93 18.14
C ALA A 106 -1.43 -11.21 18.56
N MET A 107 -0.14 -11.12 18.91
CA MET A 107 0.60 -12.25 19.48
C MET A 107 0.00 -12.72 20.80
N HIS A 108 -0.37 -11.79 21.68
CA HIS A 108 -0.99 -12.10 22.96
C HIS A 108 -2.37 -12.76 22.76
N ALA A 109 -3.22 -12.20 21.90
CA ALA A 109 -4.51 -12.79 21.55
C ALA A 109 -4.36 -14.19 20.95
N PHE A 110 -3.38 -14.41 20.07
CA PHE A 110 -3.09 -15.74 19.54
C PHE A 110 -2.72 -16.76 20.63
N ARG A 111 -1.97 -16.32 21.66
CA ARG A 111 -1.54 -17.17 22.78
C ARG A 111 -2.67 -17.51 23.74
N GLU A 112 -3.52 -16.53 24.10
CA GLU A 112 -4.49 -16.71 25.17
C GLU A 112 -5.91 -17.04 24.65
N CYS A 113 -6.31 -16.47 23.52
CA CYS A 113 -7.72 -16.43 23.09
C CYS A 113 -8.02 -17.18 21.79
N CYS A 114 -7.00 -17.43 20.96
CA CYS A 114 -7.20 -18.06 19.64
C CYS A 114 -6.87 -19.55 19.60
N ARG A 115 -7.49 -20.22 18.63
CA ARG A 115 -7.17 -21.60 18.26
C ARG A 115 -5.71 -21.67 17.80
N LYS A 116 -5.03 -22.79 18.08
CA LYS A 116 -3.63 -23.02 17.67
C LYS A 116 -3.53 -23.43 16.20
N VAL A 117 -4.16 -22.64 15.34
CA VAL A 117 -4.17 -22.80 13.89
C VAL A 117 -3.70 -21.49 13.28
N ILE A 118 -2.76 -21.60 12.34
CA ILE A 118 -2.25 -20.49 11.56
C ILE A 118 -2.53 -20.82 10.09
N ILE A 119 -3.17 -19.89 9.40
CA ILE A 119 -3.37 -19.93 7.95
C ILE A 119 -2.53 -18.81 7.37
N MET A 120 -1.77 -19.10 6.32
CA MET A 120 -0.97 -18.11 5.61
C MET A 120 -1.40 -18.04 4.17
N ASP A 121 -1.55 -16.83 3.65
CA ASP A 121 -1.84 -16.57 2.24
C ASP A 121 -0.92 -15.49 1.69
N GLY A 122 -0.65 -15.55 0.39
CA GLY A 122 0.27 -14.68 -0.33
C GLY A 122 -0.43 -13.92 -1.44
N VAL A 123 -0.33 -12.59 -1.44
CA VAL A 123 -0.84 -11.75 -2.54
C VAL A 123 0.32 -11.05 -3.24
N PRO A 124 0.48 -11.23 -4.57
CA PRO A 124 1.49 -10.51 -5.33
C PRO A 124 1.30 -8.99 -5.25
N LEU A 125 2.39 -8.28 -4.98
CA LEU A 125 2.44 -6.83 -5.02
C LEU A 125 2.21 -6.32 -6.45
N LYS A 126 1.35 -5.32 -6.58
CA LYS A 126 1.17 -4.57 -7.82
C LYS A 126 2.07 -3.34 -7.79
N GLY A 127 2.88 -3.15 -8.83
CA GLY A 127 3.70 -1.95 -9.00
C GLY A 127 5.09 -2.26 -9.56
N LYS A 128 5.97 -1.26 -9.46
CA LYS A 128 7.37 -1.35 -9.90
C LYS A 128 8.16 -2.41 -9.14
N TYR A 129 7.87 -2.55 -7.84
CA TYR A 129 8.52 -3.52 -6.96
C TYR A 129 7.74 -4.83 -6.97
N LYS A 130 8.35 -5.86 -7.54
CA LYS A 130 7.80 -7.21 -7.52
C LYS A 130 8.09 -7.86 -6.17
N GLY A 131 7.09 -8.54 -5.63
CA GLY A 131 7.15 -9.25 -4.36
C GLY A 131 5.80 -9.85 -4.01
N THR A 132 5.72 -10.58 -2.91
CA THR A 132 4.48 -11.14 -2.36
C THR A 132 4.31 -10.62 -0.94
N ILE A 133 3.15 -10.04 -0.65
CA ILE A 133 2.74 -9.79 0.75
C ILE A 133 2.20 -11.10 1.29
N LEU A 134 2.81 -11.60 2.36
CA LEU A 134 2.31 -12.72 3.13
C LEU A 134 1.45 -12.19 4.28
N HIS A 135 0.31 -12.81 4.48
CA HIS A 135 -0.59 -12.54 5.59
C HIS A 135 -0.80 -13.81 6.40
N ALA A 136 -0.47 -13.77 7.69
CA ALA A 136 -0.73 -14.85 8.61
C ALA A 136 -1.94 -14.49 9.47
N VAL A 137 -2.93 -15.38 9.48
CA VAL A 137 -4.15 -15.24 10.28
C VAL A 137 -4.36 -16.46 11.17
N THR A 138 -5.10 -16.25 12.24
CA THR A 138 -5.64 -17.29 13.11
C THR A 138 -7.15 -17.14 13.22
N MET A 139 -7.80 -18.05 13.93
CA MET A 139 -9.22 -17.94 14.29
C MET A 139 -9.40 -17.99 15.79
N ASP A 140 -10.30 -17.16 16.32
CA ASP A 140 -10.68 -17.21 17.72
C ASP A 140 -11.69 -18.33 18.04
N GLY A 141 -12.11 -18.41 19.30
CA GLY A 141 -13.16 -19.35 19.73
C GLY A 141 -14.53 -19.10 19.07
N ASN A 142 -14.78 -17.89 18.59
CA ASN A 142 -16.01 -17.46 17.92
C ASN A 142 -15.90 -17.49 16.38
N ASN A 143 -14.89 -18.19 15.83
CA ASN A 143 -14.62 -18.32 14.40
C ASN A 143 -14.38 -16.98 13.68
N GLN A 144 -13.94 -15.94 14.39
CA GLN A 144 -13.49 -14.69 13.81
C GLN A 144 -12.03 -14.79 13.38
N ILE A 145 -11.72 -14.26 12.20
CA ILE A 145 -10.37 -14.23 11.66
C ILE A 145 -9.59 -13.09 12.32
N LEU A 146 -8.46 -13.42 12.93
CA LEU A 146 -7.53 -12.45 13.51
C LEU A 146 -6.21 -12.44 12.73
N PRO A 147 -5.83 -11.30 12.13
CA PRO A 147 -4.48 -11.10 11.63
C PRO A 147 -3.43 -11.19 12.73
N ILE A 148 -2.43 -12.06 12.56
CA ILE A 148 -1.36 -12.26 13.54
C ILE A 148 0.02 -11.88 13.02
N GLY A 149 0.20 -11.73 11.71
CA GLY A 149 1.50 -11.36 11.16
C GLY A 149 1.45 -10.98 9.70
N TYR A 150 2.45 -10.21 9.28
CA TYR A 150 2.60 -9.70 7.93
C TYR A 150 4.04 -9.92 7.49
N GLY A 151 4.22 -10.34 6.24
CA GLY A 151 5.51 -10.53 5.62
C GLY A 151 5.56 -9.91 4.23
N ILE A 152 6.75 -9.50 3.78
CA ILE A 152 6.98 -9.14 2.39
C ILE A 152 8.22 -9.91 1.93
N CYS A 153 8.08 -10.67 0.84
CA CYS A 153 9.15 -11.47 0.26
C CYS A 153 9.28 -11.23 -1.27
N PRO A 154 10.42 -11.53 -1.90
CA PRO A 154 10.66 -11.27 -3.32
C PRO A 154 9.85 -12.19 -4.24
N LYS A 155 9.65 -13.45 -3.83
CA LYS A 155 8.89 -14.48 -4.55
C LYS A 155 8.58 -15.66 -3.62
N GLU A 156 7.45 -16.33 -3.83
CA GLU A 156 7.23 -17.67 -3.28
C GLU A 156 8.29 -18.61 -3.85
N THR A 157 9.14 -19.15 -2.98
CA THR A 157 10.17 -20.13 -3.36
C THR A 157 9.74 -21.45 -2.78
N THR A 158 9.41 -22.42 -3.62
CA THR A 158 9.10 -23.80 -3.22
C THR A 158 10.41 -24.56 -3.10
N ASP A 159 11.28 -24.18 -2.17
CA ASP A 159 12.41 -25.03 -1.82
C ASP A 159 11.87 -26.12 -0.89
N SER A 160 11.75 -27.33 -1.45
CA SER A 160 11.46 -28.57 -0.73
C SER A 160 12.73 -29.12 -0.08
#